data_AF-A0A7S0NIP1-F1
#
_entry.id   AF-A0A7S0NIP1-F1
#
_cell.length_a   1.000
_cell.length_b   1.000
_cell.length_c   1.000
_cell.angle_alpha   90.00
_cell.angle_beta   90.00
_cell.angle_gamma   90.00
#
_symmetry.space_group_name_H-M   'P 1'
#
loop_
_entity.id
_entity.type
_entity.pdbx_description
1 polymer ?
#
loop_
_entity_poly.entity_id
_entity_poly.type
_entity_poly.pdbx_seq_one_letter_code
_entity_poly.pdbx_strand_id
1 'polypeptide(L)'
;VEFYAGMGTMRWSLERALESDVGASVTALASIDNSEVANAVYLANYPDENASGVLMRRNIEHLSSVETLDARFGGADVWTLSPPCQPYTRKGKRLHGDDPRAGSFARILEALPKLRAPPERILVENV
;
A
#
# COMPACT_ATOMS: atom_id res chain seq x y z
N VAL A 1 -4.91 -4.95 0.12
CA VAL A 1 -4.15 -4.00 -0.72
C VAL A 1 -3.02 -3.44 0.10
N GLU A 2 -1.81 -3.44 -0.44
CA GLU A 2 -0.57 -3.01 0.21
C GLU A 2 -0.03 -1.77 -0.52
N PHE A 3 -0.29 -0.59 0.02
CA PHE A 3 0.28 0.66 -0.47
C PHE A 3 1.67 0.87 0.13
N TYR A 4 2.61 1.36 -0.67
CA TYR A 4 4.01 1.56 -0.29
C TYR A 4 4.66 0.22 0.08
N ALA A 5 4.49 -0.77 -0.81
CA ALA A 5 4.82 -2.17 -0.54
C ALA A 5 6.31 -2.41 -0.25
N GLY A 6 7.20 -1.53 -0.73
CA GLY A 6 8.64 -1.67 -0.56
C GLY A 6 9.11 -3.06 -1.01
N MET A 7 9.74 -3.79 -0.10
CA MET A 7 10.28 -5.14 -0.35
C MET A 7 9.32 -6.26 0.07
N GLY A 8 8.07 -5.93 0.47
CA GLY A 8 7.04 -6.91 0.81
C GLY A 8 6.96 -7.29 2.29
N THR A 9 7.38 -6.40 3.19
CA THR A 9 7.37 -6.68 4.64
C THR A 9 5.95 -6.85 5.20
N MET A 10 4.97 -6.08 4.73
CA MET A 10 3.59 -6.23 5.20
C MET A 10 2.97 -7.52 4.68
N ARG A 11 3.22 -7.89 3.41
CA ARG A 11 2.87 -9.22 2.89
C ARG A 11 3.45 -10.33 3.75
N TRP A 12 4.76 -10.32 4.02
CA TRP A 12 5.41 -11.35 4.84
C TRP A 12 4.79 -11.44 6.24
N SER A 13 4.51 -10.29 6.86
CA SER A 13 3.92 -10.22 8.20
C SER A 13 2.49 -10.77 8.21
N LEU A 14 1.69 -10.49 7.17
CA LEU A 14 0.35 -11.04 7.01
C LEU A 14 0.40 -12.56 6.84
N GLU A 15 1.26 -13.06 5.96
CA GLU A 15 1.43 -14.50 5.76
C GLU A 15 1.79 -15.22 7.08
N ARG A 16 2.72 -14.67 7.87
CA ARG A 16 3.08 -15.20 9.20
C ARG A 16 1.91 -15.16 10.20
N ALA A 17 1.16 -14.07 10.24
CA ALA A 17 0.02 -13.94 11.15
C ALA A 17 -1.05 -15.01 10.87
N LEU A 18 -1.28 -15.29 9.58
CA LEU A 18 -2.28 -16.25 9.14
C LEU A 18 -1.86 -17.71 9.34
N GLU A 19 -0.58 -18.03 9.54
CA GLU A 19 -0.14 -19.43 9.82
C GLU A 19 -0.80 -20.02 11.07
N SER A 20 -1.15 -19.16 12.02
CA SER A 20 -1.79 -19.57 13.28
C SER A 20 -3.31 -19.75 13.17
N ASP A 21 -3.92 -19.33 12.06
CA ASP A 21 -5.37 -19.31 11.85
C ASP A 21 -5.79 -20.33 10.79
N VAL A 22 -6.25 -21.51 11.26
CA VAL A 22 -6.63 -22.63 10.39
C VAL A 22 -7.86 -22.27 9.57
N GLY A 23 -7.64 -21.93 8.29
CA GLY A 23 -8.69 -21.63 7.32
C GLY A 23 -8.64 -20.21 6.76
N ALA A 24 -7.84 -19.33 7.34
CA ALA A 24 -7.61 -18.01 6.80
C ALA A 24 -6.55 -18.06 5.68
N SER A 25 -6.86 -17.47 4.52
CA SER A 25 -5.91 -17.39 3.40
C SER A 25 -6.09 -16.08 2.65
N VAL A 26 -5.01 -15.59 2.04
CA VAL A 26 -5.03 -14.41 1.17
C VAL A 26 -5.50 -14.84 -0.21
N THR A 27 -6.72 -14.48 -0.58
CA THR A 27 -7.33 -14.83 -1.87
C THR A 27 -6.93 -13.87 -2.99
N ALA A 28 -6.64 -12.61 -2.65
CA ALA A 28 -6.17 -11.60 -3.58
C ALA A 28 -5.31 -10.55 -2.87
N LEU A 29 -4.26 -10.10 -3.55
CA LEU A 29 -3.33 -9.09 -3.09
C LEU A 29 -3.01 -8.13 -4.25
N ALA A 30 -2.95 -6.85 -3.93
CA ALA A 30 -2.41 -5.85 -4.82
C ALA A 30 -1.39 -5.05 -4.02
N SER A 31 -0.14 -5.09 -4.46
CA SER A 31 0.99 -4.39 -3.84
C SER A 31 1.42 -3.27 -4.76
N ILE A 32 1.66 -2.06 -4.24
CA ILE A 32 1.99 -0.90 -5.05
C ILE A 32 3.25 -0.22 -4.51
N ASP A 33 4.26 -0.06 -5.37
CA ASP A 33 5.46 0.70 -5.07
C ASP A 33 6.09 1.26 -6.36
N ASN A 34 6.77 2.41 -6.27
CA ASN A 34 7.42 3.05 -7.41
C ASN A 34 8.95 2.81 -7.46
N SER A 35 9.55 2.26 -6.40
CA SER A 35 10.97 2.00 -6.32
C SER A 35 11.34 0.74 -7.10
N GLU A 36 12.07 0.88 -8.20
CA GLU A 36 12.54 -0.27 -8.98
C GLU A 36 13.39 -1.24 -8.16
N VAL A 37 14.22 -0.72 -7.25
CA VAL A 37 15.07 -1.53 -6.38
C VAL A 37 14.22 -2.32 -5.39
N ALA A 38 13.23 -1.69 -4.76
CA ALA A 38 12.37 -2.38 -3.80
C ALA A 38 11.50 -3.43 -4.49
N ASN A 39 10.93 -3.09 -5.66
CA ASN A 39 10.18 -4.01 -6.51
C ASN A 39 11.02 -5.21 -6.96
N ALA A 40 12.30 -5.03 -7.30
CA ALA A 40 13.18 -6.14 -7.65
C ALA A 40 13.38 -7.12 -6.48
N VAL A 41 13.55 -6.61 -5.25
CA VAL A 41 13.64 -7.45 -4.05
C VAL A 41 12.30 -8.11 -3.76
N TYR A 42 11.18 -7.40 -3.89
CA TYR A 42 9.84 -7.96 -3.72
C TYR A 42 9.67 -9.17 -4.65
N LEU A 43 9.95 -9.02 -5.95
CA LEU A 43 9.79 -10.08 -6.95
C LEU A 43 10.77 -11.24 -6.77
N ALA A 44 11.95 -10.99 -6.22
CA ALA A 44 12.88 -12.07 -5.88
C ALA A 44 12.33 -12.99 -4.78
N ASN A 45 11.50 -12.47 -3.87
CA ASN A 45 10.85 -13.24 -2.81
C ASN A 45 9.47 -13.78 -3.21
N TYR A 46 8.78 -13.06 -4.10
CA TYR A 46 7.42 -13.36 -4.54
C TYR A 46 7.33 -13.36 -6.08
N PRO A 47 7.98 -14.33 -6.77
CA PRO A 47 8.09 -14.32 -8.22
C PRO A 47 6.79 -14.69 -8.95
N ASP A 48 5.94 -15.51 -8.31
CA ASP A 48 4.65 -15.91 -8.87
C ASP A 48 3.57 -14.87 -8.54
N GLU A 49 3.45 -13.83 -9.38
CA GLU A 49 2.35 -12.86 -9.34
C GLU A 49 0.96 -13.50 -9.63
N ASN A 50 0.92 -14.78 -10.02
CA ASN A 50 -0.27 -15.42 -10.59
C ASN A 50 -1.10 -16.26 -9.61
N ALA A 51 -0.60 -16.56 -8.40
CA ALA A 51 -1.35 -17.41 -7.47
C ALA A 51 -2.29 -16.63 -6.54
N SER A 52 -1.96 -15.37 -6.20
CA SER A 52 -2.78 -14.55 -5.30
C SER A 52 -2.44 -13.06 -5.29
N GLY A 53 -1.48 -12.54 -6.07
CA GLY A 53 -1.08 -11.13 -5.90
C GLY A 53 -0.35 -10.45 -7.04
N VAL A 54 -0.73 -9.20 -7.35
CA VAL A 54 -0.11 -8.38 -8.41
C VAL A 54 0.76 -7.27 -7.82
N LEU A 55 1.97 -7.08 -8.35
CA LEU A 55 2.84 -5.95 -8.03
C LEU A 55 2.68 -4.81 -9.06
N MET A 56 2.02 -3.73 -8.63
CA MET A 56 1.81 -2.52 -9.41
C MET A 56 3.00 -1.56 -9.26
N ARG A 57 3.89 -1.57 -10.26
CA ARG A 57 5.04 -0.66 -10.38
C ARG A 57 4.61 0.76 -10.77
N ARG A 58 3.97 1.49 -9.86
CA ARG A 58 3.30 2.77 -10.12
C ARG A 58 3.53 3.75 -8.96
N ASN A 59 3.57 5.04 -9.27
CA ASN A 59 3.44 6.07 -8.23
C ASN A 59 1.99 6.08 -7.71
N ILE A 60 1.83 5.93 -6.40
CA ILE A 60 0.56 5.91 -5.68
C ILE A 60 -0.22 7.21 -5.86
N GLU A 61 0.45 8.34 -6.08
CA GLU A 61 -0.22 9.61 -6.39
C GLU A 61 -1.17 9.51 -7.59
N HIS A 62 -0.79 8.75 -8.61
CA HIS A 62 -1.60 8.55 -9.82
C HIS A 62 -2.76 7.57 -9.62
N LEU A 63 -2.84 6.90 -8.47
CA LEU A 63 -3.89 5.94 -8.13
C LEU A 63 -4.87 6.48 -7.09
N SER A 64 -4.61 7.67 -6.55
CA SER A 64 -5.28 8.20 -5.36
C SER A 64 -6.65 8.87 -5.59
N SER A 65 -7.18 8.88 -6.82
CA SER A 65 -8.54 9.37 -7.07
C SER A 65 -9.58 8.37 -6.55
N VAL A 66 -10.71 8.87 -6.04
CA VAL A 66 -11.82 8.04 -5.52
C VAL A 66 -12.25 6.98 -6.55
N GLU A 67 -12.44 7.39 -7.80
CA GLU A 67 -12.85 6.51 -8.89
C GLU A 67 -11.83 5.40 -9.17
N THR A 68 -10.54 5.73 -9.14
CA THR A 68 -9.48 4.74 -9.37
C THR A 68 -9.39 3.77 -8.20
N LEU A 69 -9.45 4.27 -6.96
CA LEU A 69 -9.41 3.44 -5.76
C LEU A 69 -10.60 2.49 -5.70
N ASP A 70 -11.83 2.95 -5.93
CA ASP A 70 -13.01 2.08 -5.99
C ASP A 70 -12.88 1.04 -7.12
N ALA A 71 -12.49 1.47 -8.33
CA ALA A 71 -12.43 0.58 -9.49
C ALA A 71 -11.32 -0.48 -9.40
N ARG A 72 -10.22 -0.20 -8.68
CA ARG A 72 -9.06 -1.10 -8.55
C ARG A 72 -9.09 -1.92 -7.28
N PHE A 73 -9.56 -1.34 -6.19
CA PHE A 73 -9.35 -1.82 -4.83
C PHE A 73 -10.63 -1.87 -4.00
N GLY A 74 -11.77 -1.48 -4.57
CA GLY A 74 -13.07 -1.57 -3.91
C GLY A 74 -13.40 -3.00 -3.52
N GLY A 75 -13.88 -3.19 -2.29
CA GLY A 75 -14.20 -4.50 -1.74
C GLY A 75 -13.00 -5.30 -1.22
N ALA A 76 -11.79 -4.73 -1.21
CA ALA A 76 -10.68 -5.35 -0.49
C ALA A 76 -10.86 -5.23 1.03
N ASP A 77 -10.71 -6.31 1.78
CA ASP A 77 -10.99 -6.35 3.22
C ASP A 77 -10.02 -5.48 4.04
N VAL A 78 -8.74 -5.48 3.62
CA VAL A 78 -7.64 -4.85 4.38
C VAL A 78 -6.81 -3.97 3.46
N TRP A 79 -6.58 -2.73 3.88
CA TRP A 79 -5.55 -1.85 3.32
C TRP A 79 -4.40 -1.68 4.30
N THR A 80 -3.17 -1.90 3.84
CA THR A 80 -1.95 -1.55 4.60
C THR A 80 -1.25 -0.38 3.92
N LEU A 81 -0.75 0.56 4.71
CA LEU A 81 -0.05 1.74 4.22
C LEU A 81 1.20 1.98 5.08
N SER A 82 2.36 2.03 4.43
CA SER A 82 3.62 2.49 5.03
C SER A 82 4.11 3.76 4.31
N PRO A 83 3.36 4.88 4.40
CA PRO A 83 3.71 6.09 3.69
C PRO A 83 5.09 6.61 4.15
N PRO A 84 5.91 7.15 3.23
CA PRO A 84 7.23 7.66 3.59
C PRO A 84 7.14 8.86 4.55
N CYS A 85 7.94 8.84 5.62
CA CYS A 85 7.94 9.93 6.61
C CYS A 85 8.61 11.25 6.12
N GLN A 86 9.17 11.28 4.91
CA GLN A 86 9.72 12.52 4.36
C GLN A 86 8.57 13.36 3.77
N PRO A 87 8.39 14.62 4.19
CA PRO A 87 9.40 15.55 4.71
C PRO A 87 9.30 15.80 6.23
N TYR A 88 8.38 15.15 6.94
CA TYR A 88 8.10 15.40 8.35
C TYR A 88 9.30 15.11 9.27
N THR A 89 10.23 14.26 8.83
CA THR A 89 11.50 13.97 9.52
C THR A 89 12.74 14.39 8.69
N ARG A 90 13.06 15.70 8.61
CA ARG A 90 14.46 16.14 8.43
C ARG A 90 14.68 17.62 8.78
N LYS A 91 15.84 17.92 9.37
CA LYS A 91 16.46 19.26 9.53
C LYS A 91 16.74 19.97 8.19
N GLY A 92 15.80 20.01 7.25
CA GLY A 92 16.00 20.61 5.93
C GLY A 92 14.70 21.24 5.43
N LYS A 93 14.68 22.58 5.42
CA LYS A 93 13.68 23.50 4.85
C LYS A 93 12.22 23.12 5.11
N ARG A 94 11.57 23.92 5.96
CA ARG A 94 10.13 23.98 6.32
C ARG A 94 9.18 24.09 5.09
N LEU A 95 9.21 23.13 4.18
CA LEU A 95 8.25 22.97 3.10
C LEU A 95 7.12 22.10 3.64
N HIS A 96 6.21 22.76 4.35
CA HIS A 96 5.03 22.19 4.96
C HIS A 96 4.06 21.65 3.88
N GLY A 97 4.19 20.38 3.49
CA GLY A 97 3.17 19.68 2.69
C GLY A 97 3.40 19.61 1.18
N ASP A 98 4.46 20.23 0.64
CA ASP A 98 4.77 20.23 -0.80
C ASP A 98 5.62 19.03 -1.27
N ASP A 99 5.90 18.05 -0.41
CA ASP A 99 6.52 16.80 -0.84
C ASP A 99 5.44 15.89 -1.46
N PRO A 100 5.54 15.52 -2.75
CA PRO A 100 4.57 14.66 -3.42
C PRO A 100 4.33 13.33 -2.68
N ARG A 101 5.35 12.88 -1.92
CA ARG A 101 5.31 11.66 -1.11
C ARG A 101 4.44 11.77 0.14
N ALA A 102 4.27 12.96 0.71
CA ALA A 102 3.26 13.23 1.73
C ALA A 102 1.87 13.45 1.11
N GLY A 103 1.83 13.98 -0.12
CA GLY A 103 0.59 14.24 -0.86
C GLY A 103 -0.18 12.98 -1.24
N SER A 104 0.49 11.89 -1.60
CA SER A 104 -0.19 10.61 -1.92
C SER A 104 -0.97 10.05 -0.74
N PHE A 105 -0.41 10.06 0.47
CA PHE A 105 -1.11 9.59 1.66
C PHE A 105 -2.30 10.49 2.01
N ALA A 106 -2.13 11.82 1.97
CA ALA A 106 -3.21 12.76 2.20
C ALA A 106 -4.38 12.54 1.22
N ARG A 107 -4.10 12.36 -0.07
CA ARG A 107 -5.14 12.07 -1.08
C ARG A 107 -5.89 10.77 -0.80
N ILE A 108 -5.20 9.72 -0.35
CA ILE A 108 -5.87 8.47 0.06
C ILE A 108 -6.81 8.75 1.24
N LEU A 109 -6.35 9.46 2.26
CA LEU A 109 -7.17 9.81 3.43
C LEU A 109 -8.40 10.66 3.06
N GLU A 110 -8.24 11.62 2.15
CA GLU A 110 -9.33 12.44 1.63
C GLU A 110 -10.33 11.66 0.75
N ALA A 111 -9.87 10.57 0.12
CA ALA A 111 -10.68 9.70 -0.72
C ALA A 111 -11.43 8.64 0.07
N LEU A 112 -10.84 8.10 1.14
CA LEU A 112 -11.42 7.04 1.99
C LEU A 112 -12.91 7.24 2.34
N PRO A 113 -13.35 8.39 2.88
CA PRO A 113 -14.76 8.58 3.26
C PRO A 113 -15.71 8.71 2.05
N LYS A 114 -15.18 8.80 0.83
CA LYS A 114 -15.94 8.96 -0.42
C LYS A 114 -16.01 7.67 -1.24
N LEU A 115 -15.30 6.61 -0.81
CA LEU A 115 -15.30 5.32 -1.49
C LEU A 115 -16.68 4.67 -1.39
N ARG A 116 -17.11 4.01 -2.46
CA ARG A 116 -18.33 3.20 -2.49
C ARG A 116 -18.16 1.91 -1.72
N ALA A 117 -16.96 1.32 -1.75
CA ALA A 117 -16.63 0.08 -1.06
C ALA A 117 -15.29 0.21 -0.32
N PRO A 118 -15.24 0.98 0.79
CA PRO A 118 -14.03 1.15 1.58
C PRO A 118 -13.60 -0.18 2.24
N PRO A 119 -12.31 -0.34 2.58
CA PRO A 119 -11.86 -1.52 3.31
C PRO A 119 -12.45 -1.56 4.72
N GLU A 120 -12.63 -2.77 5.25
CA GLU A 120 -13.08 -2.95 6.64
C GLU A 120 -11.97 -2.64 7.66
N ARG A 121 -10.71 -2.88 7.27
CA ARG A 121 -9.55 -2.67 8.15
C ARG A 121 -8.47 -1.88 7.44
N ILE A 122 -7.85 -0.98 8.19
CA ILE A 122 -6.71 -0.19 7.73
C ILE A 122 -5.59 -0.32 8.76
N LEU A 123 -4.41 -0.69 8.29
CA LEU A 123 -3.18 -0.62 9.07
C LEU A 123 -2.29 0.47 8.50
N VAL A 124 -1.88 1.41 9.35
CA VAL A 124 -0.92 2.46 8.99
C VAL A 124 0.31 2.32 9.87
N GLU A 125 1.48 2.21 9.25
CA GLU A 125 2.77 2.24 9.92
C GLU A 125 3.49 3.53 9.51
N ASN A 126 4.01 4.25 10.52
CA ASN A 126 4.79 5.48 10.34
C ASN A 126 5.66 5.68 11.59
N VAL A 127 6.71 6.49 11.47
CA VAL A 127 7.71 6.76 12.54
C VAL A 127 7.25 7.79 13.58
#